data_AF-A0A8S0UY26-F1
#
_entry.id   AF-A0A8S0UY26-F1
#
_cell.length_a   1.000
_cell.length_b   1.000
_cell.length_c   1.000
_cell.angle_alpha   90.00
_cell.angle_beta   90.00
_cell.angle_gamma   90.00
#
_symmetry.space_group_name_H-M   'P 1'
#
loop_
_entity.id
_entity.type
_entity.pdbx_description
1 polymer ?
#
loop_
_entity_poly.entity_id
_entity_poly.type
_entity_poly.pdbx_seq_one_letter_code
_entity_poly.pdbx_strand_id
1 'polypeptide(L)'
;MSLAPWYLNADRQTLKHQRKWKSDPNYTKSWYDRGAKTFQADKFRKGACENCGAMTHDKKTCMERPRQLGAKWTGESIAPDKQIQTFEQKYEGKRDRWNAYDAASYEHVIERYEARDEARRKYLKEQKVGGEKDNQMKWS
;
A
#
# COMPACT_ATOMS: atom_id res chain seq x y z
N MET A 1 -19.59 14.64 36.62
CA MET A 1 -21.04 14.84 36.87
C MET A 1 -21.68 13.50 37.15
N SER A 2 -22.12 13.25 38.39
CA SER A 2 -22.61 11.93 38.85
C SER A 2 -24.12 11.73 38.72
N LEU A 3 -24.90 12.81 38.59
CA LEU A 3 -26.35 12.74 38.37
C LEU A 3 -26.63 12.32 36.92
N ALA A 4 -27.46 11.29 36.75
CA ALA A 4 -27.94 10.87 35.45
C ALA A 4 -29.07 11.82 34.99
N PRO A 5 -29.04 12.32 33.74
CA PRO A 5 -30.12 13.13 33.19
C PRO A 5 -31.48 12.43 33.23
N TRP A 6 -32.56 13.21 33.38
CA TRP A 6 -33.93 12.69 33.53
C TRP A 6 -34.39 11.77 32.38
N TYR A 7 -33.91 12.01 31.15
CA TYR A 7 -34.28 11.22 29.97
C TYR A 7 -33.64 9.83 29.92
N LEU A 8 -32.73 9.50 30.84
CA LEU A 8 -32.07 8.19 30.91
C LEU A 8 -32.76 7.23 31.89
N ASN A 9 -33.87 7.64 32.53
CA ASN A 9 -34.72 6.80 33.41
C ASN A 9 -33.91 5.86 34.31
N ALA A 10 -32.87 6.38 34.96
CA ALA A 10 -32.01 5.59 35.82
C ALA A 10 -32.56 5.62 37.25
N ASP A 11 -33.18 4.53 37.68
CA ASP A 11 -33.76 4.39 39.03
C ASP A 11 -32.72 4.43 40.16
N ARG A 12 -31.43 4.35 39.83
CA ARG A 12 -30.31 4.34 40.77
C ARG A 12 -29.19 5.25 40.27
N GLN A 13 -28.38 5.73 41.21
CA GLN A 13 -27.15 6.46 40.88
C GLN A 13 -26.22 5.53 40.08
N THR A 14 -26.06 5.79 38.78
CA THR A 14 -25.18 5.03 37.89
C THR A 14 -24.34 5.96 37.04
N LEU A 15 -23.16 5.50 36.62
CA LEU A 15 -22.27 6.22 35.70
C LEU A 15 -22.40 5.74 34.25
N LYS A 16 -23.47 5.02 33.91
CA LYS A 16 -23.68 4.48 32.55
C LYS A 16 -23.76 5.60 31.50
N HIS A 17 -24.32 6.75 31.87
CA HIS A 17 -24.44 7.94 31.01
C HIS A 17 -23.09 8.58 30.66
N GLN A 18 -22.06 8.31 31.46
CA GLN A 18 -20.70 8.77 31.19
C GLN A 18 -19.96 7.82 30.24
N ARG A 19 -20.43 6.58 30.08
CA ARG A 19 -19.81 5.63 29.15
C ARG A 19 -20.24 5.97 27.74
N LYS A 20 -19.32 5.78 26.79
CA LYS A 20 -19.60 5.95 25.37
C LYS A 20 -20.71 4.99 24.95
N TRP A 21 -21.86 5.54 24.56
CA TRP A 21 -23.07 4.78 24.22
C TRP A 21 -23.01 4.15 22.82
N LYS A 22 -22.18 4.69 21.91
CA LYS A 22 -21.90 4.09 20.60
C LYS A 22 -20.59 3.33 20.65
N SER A 23 -20.60 2.07 20.22
CA SER A 23 -19.36 1.38 19.87
C SER A 23 -18.68 2.13 18.73
N ASP A 24 -17.35 2.14 18.72
CA ASP A 24 -16.64 2.59 17.53
C ASP A 24 -17.04 1.68 16.35
N PRO A 25 -17.29 2.24 15.15
CA PRO A 25 -17.39 1.44 13.94
C PRO A 25 -16.21 0.49 13.83
N ASN A 26 -16.43 -0.70 13.29
CA ASN A 26 -15.36 -1.68 13.09
C ASN A 26 -14.48 -1.23 11.90
N TYR A 27 -13.62 -0.25 12.16
CA TYR A 27 -12.72 0.30 11.15
C TYR A 27 -11.68 -0.75 10.78
N THR A 28 -11.63 -1.11 9.50
CA THR A 28 -10.67 -2.10 9.01
C THR A 28 -9.28 -1.47 8.97
N LYS A 29 -8.28 -2.19 9.47
CA LYS A 29 -6.86 -1.85 9.26
C LYS A 29 -6.35 -2.27 7.86
N SER A 30 -7.14 -3.05 7.13
CA SER A 30 -6.83 -3.48 5.77
C SER A 30 -6.75 -2.29 4.80
N TRP A 31 -5.91 -2.46 3.77
CA TRP A 31 -5.75 -1.52 2.66
C TRP A 31 -6.17 -2.16 1.34
N TYR A 32 -6.31 -1.34 0.30
CA TYR A 32 -6.69 -1.79 -1.05
C TYR A 32 -5.63 -2.72 -1.67
N ASP A 33 -6.07 -3.84 -2.25
CA ASP A 33 -5.22 -4.74 -3.02
C ASP A 33 -4.87 -4.14 -4.39
N ARG A 34 -3.73 -3.45 -4.44
CA ARG A 34 -3.26 -2.77 -5.66
C ARG A 34 -2.85 -3.80 -6.71
N GLY A 35 -3.48 -3.72 -7.88
CA GLY A 35 -3.16 -4.59 -9.02
C GLY A 35 -3.81 -5.97 -8.96
N ALA A 36 -4.68 -6.24 -7.98
CA ALA A 36 -5.44 -7.48 -7.92
C ALA A 36 -6.38 -7.61 -9.12
N LYS A 37 -6.21 -8.71 -9.84
CA LYS A 37 -7.01 -9.10 -11.00
C LYS A 37 -7.94 -10.23 -10.59
N THR A 38 -9.18 -10.18 -11.07
CA THR A 38 -10.22 -11.16 -10.73
C THR A 38 -10.47 -12.09 -11.90
N PHE A 39 -11.25 -11.66 -12.88
CA PHE A 39 -11.65 -12.46 -14.03
C PHE A 39 -11.13 -11.85 -15.33
N GLN A 40 -10.57 -12.68 -16.21
CA GLN A 40 -10.23 -12.28 -17.57
C GLN A 40 -11.18 -12.97 -18.54
N ALA A 41 -11.86 -12.19 -19.38
CA ALA A 41 -12.75 -12.71 -20.40
C ALA A 41 -11.98 -12.93 -21.71
N ASP A 42 -12.32 -14.00 -22.44
CA ASP A 42 -11.78 -14.26 -23.78
C ASP A 42 -12.53 -13.49 -24.88
N LYS A 43 -13.76 -13.03 -24.58
CA LYS A 43 -14.62 -12.31 -25.51
C LYS A 43 -15.18 -11.05 -24.90
N PHE A 44 -15.45 -10.06 -25.74
CA PHE A 44 -16.01 -8.78 -25.31
C PHE A 44 -17.41 -8.97 -24.70
N ARG A 45 -17.62 -8.40 -23.51
CA ARG A 45 -18.90 -8.44 -22.79
C ARG A 45 -19.64 -7.12 -22.97
N LYS A 46 -20.98 -7.18 -23.10
CA LYS A 46 -21.81 -5.97 -23.16
C LYS A 46 -21.68 -5.18 -21.85
N GLY A 47 -21.41 -3.88 -21.96
CA GLY A 47 -21.16 -3.01 -20.80
C GLY A 47 -19.69 -2.91 -20.39
N ALA A 48 -18.79 -3.67 -21.03
CA ALA A 48 -17.36 -3.52 -20.78
C ALA A 48 -16.80 -2.24 -21.40
N CYS A 49 -15.67 -1.78 -20.87
CA CYS A 49 -14.89 -0.68 -21.43
C CYS A 49 -14.60 -0.93 -22.91
N GLU A 50 -15.03 -0.02 -23.78
CA GLU A 50 -14.89 -0.21 -25.23
C GLU A 50 -13.42 -0.25 -25.69
N ASN A 51 -12.50 0.30 -24.89
CA ASN A 51 -11.06 0.33 -25.20
C ASN A 51 -10.37 -1.00 -24.85
N CYS A 52 -10.45 -1.43 -23.60
CA CYS A 52 -9.68 -2.56 -23.07
C CYS A 52 -10.52 -3.82 -22.79
N GLY A 53 -11.85 -3.73 -22.71
CA GLY A 53 -12.73 -4.88 -22.50
C GLY A 53 -12.93 -5.32 -21.05
N ALA A 54 -12.37 -4.60 -20.06
CA ALA A 54 -12.69 -4.84 -18.65
C ALA A 54 -14.05 -4.23 -18.26
N MET A 55 -14.75 -4.86 -17.31
CA MET A 55 -16.08 -4.42 -16.84
C MET A 55 -16.04 -3.41 -15.70
N THR A 56 -14.85 -3.13 -15.14
CA THR A 56 -14.74 -2.39 -13.87
C THR A 56 -14.69 -0.88 -14.01
N HIS A 57 -14.66 -0.37 -15.24
CA HIS A 57 -14.50 1.05 -15.52
C HIS A 57 -15.00 1.38 -16.94
N ASP A 58 -15.19 2.66 -17.21
CA ASP A 58 -15.62 3.17 -18.51
C ASP A 58 -14.43 3.49 -19.42
N LYS A 59 -14.71 3.69 -20.71
CA LYS A 59 -13.70 4.11 -21.71
C LYS A 59 -12.92 5.36 -21.28
N LYS A 60 -13.59 6.33 -20.64
CA LYS A 60 -12.99 7.61 -20.22
C LYS A 60 -12.02 7.46 -19.05
N THR A 61 -12.26 6.50 -18.16
CA THR A 61 -11.43 6.23 -16.98
C THR A 61 -10.48 5.05 -17.21
N CYS A 62 -10.30 4.65 -18.46
CA CYS A 62 -9.42 3.57 -18.86
C CYS A 62 -7.96 3.95 -18.64
N MET A 63 -7.23 3.06 -17.94
CA MET A 63 -5.80 3.22 -17.70
C MET A 63 -4.94 2.68 -18.84
N GLU A 64 -5.54 1.90 -19.75
CA GLU A 64 -4.84 1.42 -20.94
C GLU A 64 -4.75 2.52 -22.00
N ARG A 65 -3.70 2.47 -22.81
CA ARG A 65 -3.51 3.42 -23.91
C ARG A 65 -4.76 3.44 -24.80
N PRO A 66 -5.31 4.62 -25.15
CA PRO A 66 -6.43 4.71 -26.08
C PRO A 66 -6.07 4.04 -27.41
N ARG A 67 -6.81 2.99 -27.79
CA ARG A 67 -6.64 2.28 -29.06
C ARG A 67 -7.42 2.97 -30.17
N GLN A 68 -6.91 2.88 -31.40
CA GLN A 68 -7.63 3.35 -32.59
C GLN A 68 -8.88 2.49 -32.84
N LEU A 69 -8.72 1.16 -32.80
CA LEU A 69 -9.82 0.20 -32.75
C LEU A 69 -9.80 -0.46 -31.37
N GLY A 70 -10.83 -0.19 -30.57
CA GLY A 70 -10.96 -0.74 -29.22
C GLY A 70 -11.39 -2.20 -29.19
N ALA A 71 -11.23 -2.84 -28.03
CA ALA A 71 -11.62 -4.23 -27.78
C ALA A 71 -13.10 -4.54 -28.11
N LYS A 72 -13.98 -3.53 -28.14
CA LYS A 72 -15.38 -3.68 -28.59
C LYS A 72 -15.50 -4.21 -30.02
N TRP A 73 -14.61 -3.77 -30.91
CA TRP A 73 -14.69 -4.08 -32.34
C TRP A 73 -13.76 -5.21 -32.75
N THR A 74 -12.56 -5.26 -32.16
CA THR A 74 -11.57 -6.30 -32.49
C THR A 74 -11.78 -7.58 -31.69
N GLY A 75 -12.34 -7.50 -30.47
CA GLY A 75 -12.43 -8.64 -29.55
C GLY A 75 -11.08 -9.14 -29.04
N GLU A 76 -9.97 -8.45 -29.38
CA GLU A 76 -8.61 -8.88 -29.08
C GLU A 76 -8.01 -8.14 -27.88
N SER A 77 -7.09 -8.81 -27.19
CA SER A 77 -6.33 -8.25 -26.07
C SER A 77 -7.23 -7.67 -24.98
N ILE A 78 -8.13 -8.51 -24.45
CA ILE A 78 -9.08 -8.16 -23.39
C ILE A 78 -8.36 -8.11 -22.05
N ALA A 79 -8.46 -6.97 -21.39
CA ALA A 79 -7.88 -6.74 -20.08
C ALA A 79 -8.69 -7.48 -18.98
N PRO A 80 -8.00 -7.98 -17.93
CA PRO A 80 -8.66 -8.57 -16.78
C PRO A 80 -9.43 -7.53 -15.95
N ASP A 81 -10.50 -7.97 -15.32
CA ASP A 81 -11.30 -7.19 -14.38
C ASP A 81 -10.50 -6.95 -13.08
N LYS A 82 -10.58 -5.72 -12.56
CA LYS A 82 -9.96 -5.31 -11.31
C LYS A 82 -10.85 -5.64 -10.10
N GLN A 83 -10.25 -5.92 -8.96
CA GLN A 83 -11.02 -6.06 -7.73
C GLN A 83 -11.46 -4.69 -7.20
N ILE A 84 -12.78 -4.48 -7.06
CA ILE A 84 -13.34 -3.27 -6.46
C ILE A 84 -13.56 -3.56 -4.97
N GLN A 85 -12.90 -2.79 -4.11
CA GLN A 85 -13.01 -2.91 -2.66
C GLN A 85 -13.51 -1.58 -2.07
N THR A 86 -14.26 -1.64 -0.99
CA THR A 86 -14.71 -0.46 -0.23
C THR A 86 -14.42 -0.70 1.25
N PHE A 87 -13.78 0.29 1.89
CA PHE A 87 -13.40 0.21 3.31
C PHE A 87 -13.83 1.47 4.05
N GLU A 88 -14.26 1.29 5.29
CA GLU A 88 -14.48 2.39 6.23
C GLU A 88 -13.26 2.52 7.14
N GLN A 89 -12.62 3.69 7.09
CA GLN A 89 -11.42 4.00 7.88
C GLN A 89 -11.60 5.30 8.66
N LYS A 90 -10.94 5.38 9.83
CA LYS A 90 -10.84 6.60 10.63
C LYS A 90 -10.03 7.68 9.90
N TYR A 91 -10.08 8.91 10.41
CA TYR A 91 -9.31 10.04 9.88
C TYR A 91 -7.81 9.74 9.74
N GLU A 92 -7.22 9.15 10.79
CA GLU A 92 -5.81 8.75 10.84
C GLU A 92 -5.52 7.60 9.87
N GLY A 93 -6.36 6.56 9.86
CA GLY A 93 -6.19 5.41 8.97
C GLY A 93 -6.18 5.79 7.48
N LYS A 94 -7.02 6.74 7.06
CA LYS A 94 -7.02 7.24 5.68
C LYS A 94 -5.76 8.01 5.29
N ARG A 95 -5.04 8.56 6.28
CA ARG A 95 -3.88 9.45 6.10
C ARG A 95 -2.56 8.81 6.51
N ASP A 96 -2.58 7.56 6.96
CA ASP A 96 -1.37 6.85 7.31
C ASP A 96 -0.48 6.71 6.06
N ARG A 97 0.70 7.31 6.14
CA ARG A 97 1.68 7.29 5.05
C ARG A 97 2.19 5.88 4.77
N TRP A 98 2.12 4.99 5.76
CA TRP A 98 2.62 3.63 5.68
C TRP A 98 1.53 2.61 5.32
N ASN A 99 0.38 3.07 4.82
CA ASN A 99 -0.66 2.20 4.29
C ASN A 99 -0.12 1.30 3.16
N ALA A 100 -0.38 0.00 3.27
CA ALA A 100 0.15 -1.05 2.37
C ALA A 100 1.69 -1.07 2.25
N TYR A 101 2.40 -0.68 3.30
CA TYR A 101 3.83 -0.95 3.40
C TYR A 101 4.07 -2.46 3.57
N ASP A 102 4.85 -3.04 2.67
CA ASP A 102 5.30 -4.42 2.78
C ASP A 102 6.55 -4.48 3.68
N ALA A 103 6.45 -5.21 4.79
CA ALA A 103 7.55 -5.34 5.74
C ALA A 103 8.77 -6.03 5.12
N ALA A 104 8.58 -6.92 4.13
CA ALA A 104 9.69 -7.57 3.43
C ALA A 104 10.53 -6.58 2.61
N SER A 105 9.92 -5.50 2.11
CA SER A 105 10.64 -4.45 1.35
C SER A 105 11.73 -3.72 2.15
N TYR A 106 11.72 -3.83 3.48
CA TYR A 106 12.76 -3.27 4.34
C TYR A 106 14.11 -3.99 4.17
N GLU A 107 14.11 -5.22 3.65
CA GLU A 107 15.31 -6.00 3.35
C GLU A 107 16.28 -5.21 2.44
N HIS A 108 15.78 -4.54 1.41
CA HIS A 108 16.60 -3.69 0.53
C HIS A 108 17.31 -2.53 1.24
N VAL A 109 16.74 -2.05 2.35
CA VAL A 109 17.38 -1.04 3.18
C VAL A 109 18.57 -1.67 3.89
N ILE A 110 18.37 -2.85 4.49
CA ILE A 110 19.42 -3.62 5.17
C ILE A 110 20.57 -3.92 4.19
N GLU A 111 20.26 -4.50 3.03
CA GLU A 111 21.23 -4.81 1.97
C GLU A 111 22.08 -3.60 1.58
N ARG A 112 21.44 -2.42 1.45
CA ARG A 112 22.14 -1.17 1.12
C ARG A 112 23.12 -0.75 2.22
N TYR A 113 22.75 -0.90 3.48
CA TYR A 113 23.64 -0.57 4.60
C TYR A 113 24.79 -1.57 4.70
N GLU A 114 24.53 -2.87 4.51
CA GLU A 114 25.55 -3.90 4.51
C GLU A 114 26.60 -3.66 3.40
N ALA A 115 26.13 -3.38 2.18
CA ALA A 115 27.02 -3.04 1.05
C ALA A 115 27.87 -1.78 1.33
N ARG A 116 27.28 -0.76 1.97
CA ARG A 116 28.00 0.45 2.39
C ARG A 116 29.10 0.12 3.41
N ASP A 117 28.80 -0.70 4.40
CA ASP A 117 29.74 -1.07 5.46
C ASP A 117 30.84 -1.99 4.94
N GLU A 118 30.55 -2.87 3.98
CA GLU A 118 31.55 -3.64 3.24
C GLU A 118 32.49 -2.76 2.45
N ALA A 119 31.97 -1.79 1.69
CA ALA A 119 32.79 -0.84 0.95
C ALA A 119 33.71 -0.04 1.88
N ARG A 120 33.18 0.42 3.02
CA ARG A 120 33.97 1.11 4.05
C ARG A 120 35.07 0.20 4.63
N ARG A 121 34.77 -1.06 4.91
CA ARG A 121 35.76 -2.05 5.40
C ARG A 121 36.86 -2.31 4.38
N LYS A 122 36.53 -2.43 3.09
CA LYS A 122 37.51 -2.61 2.00
C LYS A 122 38.42 -1.40 1.88
N TYR A 123 37.86 -0.19 1.83
CA TYR A 123 38.61 1.06 1.77
C TYR A 123 39.61 1.21 2.93
N LEU A 124 39.17 0.92 4.17
CA LEU A 124 40.05 0.98 5.34
C LEU A 124 41.17 -0.06 5.30
N LYS A 125 40.93 -1.25 4.75
CA LYS A 125 41.98 -2.27 4.55
C LYS A 125 43.01 -1.82 3.51
N GLU A 126 42.56 -1.27 2.39
CA GLU A 126 43.42 -0.75 1.32
C GLU A 126 44.32 0.40 1.81
N GLN A 127 43.75 1.34 2.58
CA GLN A 127 44.52 2.43 3.21
C GLN A 127 45.63 1.93 4.15
N LYS A 128 45.34 0.90 4.98
CA LYS A 128 46.34 0.32 5.88
C LYS A 128 47.48 -0.35 5.11
N VAL A 129 47.14 -1.13 4.07
CA VAL A 129 48.13 -1.81 3.22
C VAL A 129 48.97 -0.83 2.40
N GLY A 130 48.36 0.25 1.90
CA GLY A 130 49.08 1.35 1.23
C GLY A 130 50.06 2.05 2.17
N GLY A 131 49.61 2.39 3.38
CA GLY A 131 50.46 3.02 4.40
C GLY A 131 51.63 2.16 4.86
N GLU A 132 51.45 0.83 4.98
CA GLU A 132 52.56 -0.09 5.30
C GLU A 132 53.59 -0.16 4.17
N LYS A 133 53.15 -0.21 2.91
CA LYS A 133 54.05 -0.21 1.74
C LYS A 133 54.84 1.09 1.61
N ASP A 134 54.19 2.22 1.84
CA ASP A 134 54.84 3.54 1.81
C ASP A 134 55.84 3.71 2.96
N ASN A 135 55.58 3.11 4.12
CA ASN A 135 56.52 3.12 5.24
C ASN A 135 57.73 2.21 4.96
N GLN A 136 57.53 1.04 4.36
CA GLN A 136 58.63 0.13 3.99
C GLN A 136 59.56 0.71 2.91
N MET A 137 59.02 1.49 1.96
CA MET A 137 59.82 2.21 0.96
C MET A 137 60.57 3.44 1.50
N LYS A 138 60.15 4.02 2.63
CA LYS A 138 60.84 5.17 3.25
C LYS A 138 62.03 4.79 4.13
N TRP A 139 62.13 3.52 4.53
CA TRP A 139 63.21 2.99 5.38
C TRP A 139 64.14 2.02 4.64
N SER A 140 64.04 1.95 3.31
CA SER A 140 64.99 1.26 2.41
C SER A 140 65.81 2.29 1.64
#